data_AF-A0A1B6ETP0-F1
#
_entry.id   AF-A0A1B6ETP0-F1
#
_cell.length_a   1.000
_cell.length_b   1.000
_cell.length_c   1.000
_cell.angle_alpha   90.00
_cell.angle_beta   90.00
_cell.angle_gamma   90.00
#
_symmetry.space_group_name_H-M   'P 1'
#
loop_
_entity.id
_entity.type
_entity.pdbx_description
1 polymer ?
#
loop_
_entity_poly.entity_id
_entity_poly.type
_entity_poly.pdbx_seq_one_letter_code
_entity_poly.pdbx_strand_id
1 'polypeptide(L)'
;VKREENPDQVEKEENDCPEEKSPKKESEKVPSPKKKEIHSFFGMKKDKDGKSSAPPPDPGASYDPSKSKYHPIEDAFWKHGEKVPYLALARTLEEVEGVKARLKMIEILSNYLRSVMVLSPDDLLPSVYLCLNKLAPAYHSLELGVADTTLYKTIAQTTGRSVAQIKSDVAAAGDVGIVAEQSKSTQRIMFKPAPLTVRGVFDKLKEIAQMSGQASMGKKVDKIQSMFVACRFSEARFLMRSLAGKLRIGLAEQSVLQAIALACVTTPPCQDFPPEKINVASTMSADAFKSRLDEEALIIKTTYCECPNYDMIIPVILREGVKALPQHCRLTPGIPLKPMLAHPTKGVSEVLQRFDGLKFTCEWKYDGERAQIHLSEDGTVSVYSRNQEDNTSKYPDIVGRLPSCLGSEVKSCVLDTEAVAWDCVNKRIQPFQVLSTRKKKDCKEDEIKVQVCVYMFDLLYLNGEPLVQRPLVERRKLLKENFREVEEHFVFATSLDTTTMEEVQDFLEESVKGNCEGLMVKTLESDATYEIAKRSRNWLKLKKDCKEDEIKVQVCVYMFDLLYLNGEPLVQRPLVERRKLL
;
A
#
# COMPACT_ATOMS: atom_id res chain seq x y z
N VAL A 1 -51.59 36.97 -31.21
CA VAL A 1 -51.40 38.44 -31.39
C VAL A 1 -50.29 38.63 -32.42
N LYS A 2 -50.36 39.67 -33.27
CA LYS A 2 -49.54 39.83 -34.49
C LYS A 2 -48.13 40.40 -34.25
N ARG A 3 -47.16 39.98 -35.09
CA ARG A 3 -46.19 40.79 -35.90
C ARG A 3 -45.04 39.88 -36.41
N GLU A 4 -44.56 39.86 -37.66
CA GLU A 4 -44.48 40.81 -38.82
C GLU A 4 -43.59 42.03 -38.46
N GLU A 5 -42.44 42.37 -39.07
CA GLU A 5 -41.74 42.15 -40.38
C GLU A 5 -40.21 42.45 -40.18
N ASN A 6 -39.20 42.33 -41.08
CA ASN A 6 -39.00 41.89 -42.49
C ASN A 6 -37.50 41.47 -42.71
N PRO A 7 -37.04 41.03 -43.92
CA PRO A 7 -35.70 40.43 -44.17
C PRO A 7 -34.68 41.33 -44.95
N ASP A 8 -33.68 40.65 -45.55
CA ASP A 8 -32.74 41.06 -46.62
C ASP A 8 -31.48 41.91 -46.30
N GLN A 9 -30.31 41.34 -46.61
CA GLN A 9 -29.62 41.65 -47.88
C GLN A 9 -28.58 40.56 -48.26
N VAL A 10 -28.24 40.51 -49.56
CA VAL A 10 -27.30 39.57 -50.19
C VAL A 10 -26.30 40.36 -51.02
N GLU A 11 -25.03 39.98 -51.00
CA GLU A 11 -24.09 40.37 -52.04
C GLU A 11 -23.14 39.21 -52.37
N LYS A 12 -22.69 39.15 -53.63
CA LYS A 12 -21.79 38.14 -54.19
C LYS A 12 -20.49 38.81 -54.62
N GLU A 13 -19.40 38.05 -54.61
CA GLU A 13 -18.35 38.19 -55.64
C GLU A 13 -18.04 36.79 -56.22
N GLU A 14 -17.58 36.74 -57.48
CA GLU A 14 -17.42 35.50 -58.26
C GLU A 14 -16.01 35.42 -58.88
N ASN A 15 -15.57 34.18 -59.16
CA ASN A 15 -14.38 33.83 -59.96
C ASN A 15 -13.01 34.11 -59.28
N ASP A 16 -11.90 33.51 -59.71
CA ASP A 16 -11.62 32.84 -60.98
C ASP A 16 -10.69 31.60 -60.85
N CYS A 17 -10.68 30.73 -61.88
CA CYS A 17 -9.94 29.46 -61.94
C CYS A 17 -9.25 29.24 -63.30
N PRO A 18 -7.93 28.97 -63.34
CA PRO A 18 -7.25 28.44 -64.53
C PRO A 18 -6.97 26.92 -64.48
N GLU A 19 -6.87 26.32 -65.67
CA GLU A 19 -6.93 24.87 -65.92
C GLU A 19 -5.63 24.06 -65.71
N GLU A 20 -5.73 22.75 -65.95
CA GLU A 20 -4.68 21.73 -65.79
C GLU A 20 -3.46 21.87 -66.73
N LYS A 21 -2.35 21.25 -66.32
CA LYS A 21 -1.46 20.51 -67.25
C LYS A 21 -0.62 19.45 -66.53
N SER A 22 -0.66 18.23 -67.06
CA SER A 22 0.25 17.12 -66.78
C SER A 22 0.96 16.71 -68.09
N PRO A 23 1.86 15.70 -68.14
CA PRO A 23 2.45 14.89 -67.07
C PRO A 23 4.00 14.76 -67.16
N LYS A 24 4.61 14.08 -66.17
CA LYS A 24 5.54 12.95 -66.42
C LYS A 24 5.89 12.22 -65.12
N LYS A 25 6.24 10.93 -65.23
CA LYS A 25 6.76 10.10 -64.13
C LYS A 25 8.27 10.08 -64.17
N GLU A 26 8.90 10.14 -63.00
CA GLU A 26 10.15 9.44 -62.72
C GLU A 26 10.14 8.96 -61.27
N SER A 27 10.89 7.92 -60.95
CA SER A 27 10.64 7.08 -59.76
C SER A 27 11.78 7.12 -58.75
N GLU A 28 11.51 7.50 -57.50
CA GLU A 28 12.41 7.16 -56.39
C GLU A 28 11.70 6.95 -55.04
N LYS A 29 12.50 6.58 -54.02
CA LYS A 29 12.07 5.80 -52.85
C LYS A 29 11.52 6.67 -51.72
N VAL A 30 10.48 6.19 -51.04
CA VAL A 30 9.91 6.81 -49.83
C VAL A 30 10.79 6.54 -48.60
N PRO A 31 11.31 7.56 -47.89
CA PRO A 31 11.96 7.41 -46.60
C PRO A 31 10.97 7.53 -45.43
N SER A 32 11.31 6.94 -44.28
CA SER A 32 10.50 7.01 -43.06
C SER A 32 10.63 8.38 -42.33
N PRO A 33 9.59 8.82 -41.59
CA PRO A 33 9.60 10.11 -40.91
C PRO A 33 10.59 10.15 -39.75
N LYS A 34 11.51 11.14 -39.78
CA LYS A 34 12.49 11.38 -38.72
C LYS A 34 11.88 12.14 -37.53
N LYS A 35 12.48 11.96 -36.35
CA LYS A 35 12.23 12.78 -35.16
C LYS A 35 12.49 14.26 -35.47
N LYS A 36 11.67 15.18 -34.94
CA LYS A 36 11.96 16.62 -34.93
C LYS A 36 12.90 16.94 -33.76
N GLU A 37 13.98 17.67 -34.04
CA GLU A 37 14.84 18.25 -33.02
C GLU A 37 14.23 19.55 -32.49
N ILE A 38 14.53 19.88 -31.23
CA ILE A 38 14.04 21.12 -30.57
C ILE A 38 15.14 22.17 -30.68
N HIS A 39 14.94 23.20 -31.51
CA HIS A 39 15.88 24.31 -31.62
C HIS A 39 15.91 25.15 -30.34
N SER A 40 17.10 25.29 -29.76
CA SER A 40 17.37 26.16 -28.61
C SER A 40 17.31 27.65 -29.00
N PHE A 41 16.25 28.34 -28.57
CA PHE A 41 16.11 29.79 -28.73
C PHE A 41 16.73 30.57 -27.55
N PHE A 42 18.05 30.51 -27.41
CA PHE A 42 18.80 31.34 -26.46
C PHE A 42 19.37 32.60 -27.13
N GLY A 43 18.54 33.64 -27.23
CA GLY A 43 18.94 34.96 -27.74
C GLY A 43 19.79 35.74 -26.73
N MET A 44 21.11 35.54 -26.75
CA MET A 44 22.03 36.15 -25.79
C MET A 44 22.38 37.61 -26.15
N LYS A 45 21.71 38.58 -25.51
CA LYS A 45 22.21 39.97 -25.46
C LYS A 45 23.47 40.02 -24.60
N LYS A 46 24.53 40.63 -25.15
CA LYS A 46 25.73 41.03 -24.40
C LYS A 46 25.56 42.47 -23.93
N ASP A 47 25.50 42.67 -22.63
CA ASP A 47 25.96 43.91 -22.00
C ASP A 47 27.34 43.65 -21.36
N LYS A 48 28.14 44.71 -21.21
CA LYS A 48 29.49 44.62 -20.63
C LYS A 48 29.44 44.66 -19.10
N ASP A 49 30.58 44.32 -18.50
CA ASP A 49 30.90 44.38 -17.07
C ASP A 49 30.16 43.36 -16.19
N GLY A 50 30.78 42.17 -16.11
CA GLY A 50 30.17 40.97 -15.54
C GLY A 50 30.35 40.82 -14.03
N LYS A 51 29.24 40.75 -13.31
CA LYS A 51 29.11 39.96 -12.07
C LYS A 51 27.65 39.56 -11.79
N SER A 52 27.04 38.85 -12.74
CA SER A 52 25.76 38.16 -12.52
C SER A 52 25.95 36.93 -11.62
N SER A 53 25.90 37.13 -10.30
CA SER A 53 25.87 36.03 -9.33
C SER A 53 24.53 35.29 -9.40
N ALA A 54 24.41 34.39 -10.38
CA ALA A 54 23.41 33.34 -10.33
C ALA A 54 23.56 32.60 -8.99
N PRO A 55 22.45 32.31 -8.27
CA PRO A 55 22.55 31.52 -7.04
C PRO A 55 23.16 30.14 -7.39
N PRO A 56 24.00 29.56 -6.51
CA PRO A 56 24.59 28.26 -6.77
C PRO A 56 23.50 27.22 -7.07
N PRO A 57 23.76 26.25 -7.96
CA PRO A 57 22.79 25.18 -8.23
C PRO A 57 22.44 24.46 -6.94
N ASP A 58 21.15 24.16 -6.76
CA ASP A 58 20.66 23.43 -5.59
C ASP A 58 21.37 22.05 -5.56
N PRO A 59 22.15 21.70 -4.53
CA PRO A 59 23.01 20.53 -4.58
C PRO A 59 22.21 19.21 -4.59
N GLY A 60 20.95 19.22 -4.18
CA GLY A 60 20.03 18.09 -4.36
C GLY A 60 19.56 17.87 -5.81
N ALA A 61 19.85 18.80 -6.73
CA ALA A 61 19.53 18.63 -8.14
C ALA A 61 20.37 17.52 -8.79
N SER A 62 21.59 17.29 -8.30
CA SER A 62 22.57 16.28 -8.78
C SER A 62 22.70 15.06 -7.87
N TYR A 63 21.79 14.87 -6.90
CA TYR A 63 21.82 13.70 -6.02
C TYR A 63 21.36 12.42 -6.74
N ASP A 64 22.25 11.43 -6.80
CA ASP A 64 22.04 10.13 -7.47
C ASP A 64 22.32 8.95 -6.50
N PRO A 65 21.28 8.37 -5.87
CA PRO A 65 21.40 7.16 -5.05
C PRO A 65 21.56 5.86 -5.88
N SER A 66 21.50 5.92 -7.21
CA SER A 66 21.69 4.77 -8.11
C SER A 66 23.16 4.50 -8.47
N LYS A 67 24.05 5.48 -8.22
CA LYS A 67 25.49 5.45 -8.47
C LYS A 67 26.15 4.13 -8.06
N SER A 68 26.89 3.50 -8.97
CA SER A 68 27.47 2.15 -8.80
C SER A 68 28.54 2.00 -7.71
N LYS A 69 29.07 3.13 -7.19
CA LYS A 69 30.00 3.18 -6.05
C LYS A 69 29.52 4.23 -5.03
N TYR A 70 28.25 4.14 -4.64
CA TYR A 70 27.63 5.11 -3.74
C TYR A 70 28.23 5.09 -2.33
N HIS A 71 28.73 6.24 -1.90
CA HIS A 71 29.37 6.46 -0.60
C HIS A 71 28.49 7.34 0.31
N PRO A 72 28.01 6.84 1.47
CA PRO A 72 26.90 7.43 2.22
C PRO A 72 27.21 8.74 2.96
N ILE A 73 28.43 9.27 2.83
CA ILE A 73 28.81 10.62 3.29
C ILE A 73 29.09 11.51 2.07
N GLU A 74 30.02 11.12 1.21
CA GLU A 74 30.45 11.94 0.05
C GLU A 74 29.38 12.13 -1.03
N ASP A 75 28.50 11.14 -1.24
CA ASP A 75 27.41 11.23 -2.22
C ASP A 75 26.11 11.80 -1.62
N ALA A 76 26.09 12.11 -0.32
CA ALA A 76 25.00 12.83 0.32
C ALA A 76 25.22 14.35 0.19
N PHE A 77 24.15 15.10 -0.07
CA PHE A 77 24.22 16.57 -0.20
C PHE A 77 23.81 17.34 1.07
N TRP A 78 23.74 16.63 2.20
CA TRP A 78 23.51 17.16 3.55
C TRP A 78 24.58 16.62 4.49
N LYS A 79 24.81 17.30 5.62
CA LYS A 79 25.89 16.97 6.57
C LYS A 79 25.37 16.18 7.78
N HIS A 80 26.31 15.59 8.52
CA HIS A 80 26.01 14.98 9.82
C HIS A 80 25.34 15.99 10.76
N GLY A 81 24.21 15.60 11.35
CA GLY A 81 23.40 16.45 12.24
C GLY A 81 22.44 17.41 11.51
N GLU A 82 22.51 17.53 10.18
CA GLU A 82 21.48 18.21 9.40
C GLU A 82 20.26 17.29 9.22
N LYS A 83 19.06 17.86 9.14
CA LYS A 83 17.83 17.11 8.80
C LYS A 83 17.85 16.74 7.32
N VAL A 84 17.44 15.53 6.99
CA VAL A 84 17.47 15.01 5.62
C VAL A 84 16.56 15.88 4.74
N PRO A 85 17.05 16.46 3.64
CA PRO A 85 16.22 17.20 2.71
C PRO A 85 15.16 16.28 2.07
N TYR A 86 13.90 16.72 1.97
CA TYR A 86 12.85 15.90 1.36
C TYR A 86 13.14 15.62 -0.13
N LEU A 87 13.84 16.54 -0.81
CA LEU A 87 14.40 16.34 -2.15
C LEU A 87 15.32 15.11 -2.26
N ALA A 88 16.04 14.72 -1.20
CA ALA A 88 16.86 13.50 -1.22
C ALA A 88 15.98 12.26 -1.39
N LEU A 89 14.93 12.16 -0.56
CA LEU A 89 13.92 11.11 -0.68
C LEU A 89 13.20 11.18 -2.03
N ALA A 90 12.77 12.36 -2.49
CA ALA A 90 12.09 12.53 -3.76
C ALA A 90 12.93 12.03 -4.96
N ARG A 91 14.24 12.31 -4.97
CA ARG A 91 15.19 11.76 -5.95
C ARG A 91 15.36 10.25 -5.82
N THR A 92 15.45 9.71 -4.59
CA THR A 92 15.48 8.24 -4.39
C THR A 92 14.23 7.57 -4.95
N LEU A 93 13.05 8.17 -4.75
CA LEU A 93 11.79 7.65 -5.29
C LEU A 93 11.68 7.77 -6.82
N GLU A 94 12.30 8.80 -7.40
CA GLU A 94 12.41 9.01 -8.85
C GLU A 94 13.31 7.96 -9.53
N GLU A 95 14.49 7.67 -8.97
CA GLU A 95 15.38 6.61 -9.47
C GLU A 95 14.78 5.21 -9.26
N VAL A 96 14.03 4.99 -8.17
CA VAL A 96 13.27 3.75 -7.97
C VAL A 96 12.14 3.60 -9.00
N GLU A 97 11.42 4.68 -9.32
CA GLU A 97 10.36 4.69 -10.35
C GLU A 97 10.92 4.45 -11.77
N GLY A 98 12.13 4.94 -12.08
CA GLY A 98 12.79 4.74 -13.37
C GLY A 98 13.29 3.30 -13.63
N VAL A 99 13.39 2.46 -12.60
CA VAL A 99 14.02 1.13 -12.66
C VAL A 99 12.98 0.00 -12.65
N LYS A 100 13.20 -1.03 -13.49
CA LYS A 100 12.31 -2.22 -13.55
C LYS A 100 12.75 -3.40 -12.67
N ALA A 101 14.01 -3.44 -12.24
CA ALA A 101 14.58 -4.57 -11.52
C ALA A 101 14.47 -4.39 -9.99
N ARG A 102 13.69 -5.24 -9.30
CA ARG A 102 13.43 -5.13 -7.85
C ARG A 102 14.72 -5.08 -7.01
N LEU A 103 15.75 -5.83 -7.39
CA LEU A 103 17.03 -5.82 -6.67
C LEU A 103 17.74 -4.45 -6.76
N LYS A 104 17.69 -3.78 -7.91
CA LYS A 104 18.24 -2.44 -8.07
C LYS A 104 17.39 -1.37 -7.37
N MET A 105 16.06 -1.53 -7.32
CA MET A 105 15.21 -0.68 -6.45
C MET A 105 15.61 -0.78 -4.97
N ILE A 106 15.88 -2.00 -4.49
CA ILE A 106 16.33 -2.27 -3.11
C ILE A 106 17.71 -1.67 -2.86
N GLU A 107 18.64 -1.76 -3.82
CA GLU A 107 19.96 -1.15 -3.78
C GLU A 107 19.90 0.39 -3.70
N ILE A 108 19.10 1.03 -4.57
CA ILE A 108 18.89 2.49 -4.58
C ILE A 108 18.32 2.98 -3.24
N LEU A 109 17.28 2.32 -2.73
CA LEU A 109 16.70 2.66 -1.44
C LEU A 109 17.70 2.41 -0.29
N SER A 110 18.46 1.32 -0.34
CA SER A 110 19.52 1.03 0.64
C SER A 110 20.59 2.13 0.67
N ASN A 111 21.05 2.62 -0.48
CA ASN A 111 22.04 3.71 -0.56
C ASN A 111 21.55 4.99 0.13
N TYR A 112 20.30 5.38 -0.11
CA TYR A 112 19.66 6.48 0.62
C TYR A 112 19.60 6.18 2.13
N LEU A 113 19.08 5.02 2.54
CA LEU A 113 18.94 4.66 3.96
C LEU A 113 20.29 4.60 4.71
N ARG A 114 21.38 4.12 4.07
CA ARG A 114 22.75 4.16 4.62
C ARG A 114 23.19 5.58 4.96
N SER A 115 22.84 6.55 4.10
CA SER A 115 23.19 7.96 4.31
C SER A 115 22.38 8.57 5.45
N VAL A 116 21.09 8.25 5.53
CA VAL A 116 20.23 8.67 6.65
C VAL A 116 20.73 8.07 7.97
N MET A 117 21.10 6.79 7.99
CA MET A 117 21.66 6.11 9.17
C MET A 117 22.96 6.77 9.68
N VAL A 118 23.86 7.18 8.79
CA VAL A 118 25.17 7.73 9.15
C VAL A 118 25.13 9.22 9.49
N LEU A 119 24.28 10.01 8.82
CA LEU A 119 24.28 11.47 8.93
C LEU A 119 23.15 12.02 9.79
N SER A 120 22.00 11.33 9.83
CA SER A 120 20.74 11.86 10.33
C SER A 120 19.84 10.76 10.93
N PRO A 121 20.32 9.90 11.87
CA PRO A 121 19.68 8.63 12.22
C PRO A 121 18.22 8.77 12.67
N ASP A 122 17.85 9.84 13.39
CA ASP A 122 16.47 10.21 13.72
C ASP A 122 15.49 10.18 12.51
N ASP A 123 15.96 10.64 11.34
CA ASP A 123 15.12 10.81 10.14
C ASP A 123 14.91 9.47 9.41
N LEU A 124 15.50 8.37 9.89
CA LEU A 124 15.33 7.02 9.34
C LEU A 124 13.89 6.52 9.50
N LEU A 125 13.27 6.77 10.65
CA LEU A 125 11.89 6.35 10.93
C LEU A 125 10.87 7.12 10.04
N PRO A 126 10.90 8.47 9.99
CA PRO A 126 10.18 9.25 8.98
C PRO A 126 10.44 8.80 7.53
N SER A 127 11.69 8.47 7.18
CA SER A 127 12.06 7.99 5.84
C SER A 127 11.35 6.68 5.50
N VAL A 128 11.43 5.68 6.38
CA VAL A 128 10.80 4.36 6.18
C VAL A 128 9.28 4.50 6.04
N TYR A 129 8.65 5.33 6.89
CA TYR A 129 7.22 5.60 6.79
C TYR A 129 6.81 6.26 5.47
N LEU A 130 7.54 7.30 5.02
CA LEU A 130 7.23 7.99 3.76
C LEU A 130 7.47 7.09 2.53
N CYS A 131 8.52 6.25 2.52
CA CYS A 131 8.73 5.22 1.49
C CYS A 131 7.57 4.22 1.38
N LEU A 132 6.87 3.94 2.49
CA LEU A 132 5.70 3.05 2.55
C LEU A 132 4.37 3.79 2.34
N ASN A 133 4.40 5.13 2.22
CA ASN A 133 3.24 6.02 2.29
C ASN A 133 2.33 5.79 3.51
N LYS A 134 2.94 5.55 4.68
CA LYS A 134 2.28 5.39 5.97
C LYS A 134 2.66 6.53 6.92
N LEU A 135 1.86 6.77 7.96
CA LEU A 135 2.11 7.82 8.99
C LEU A 135 2.19 7.28 10.43
N ALA A 136 1.85 6.01 10.60
CA ALA A 136 1.81 5.24 11.84
C ALA A 136 1.71 3.74 11.49
N PRO A 137 1.80 2.83 12.49
CA PRO A 137 1.29 1.46 12.37
C PRO A 137 -0.20 1.46 12.01
N ALA A 138 -0.67 0.39 11.35
CA ALA A 138 -2.02 0.34 10.76
C ALA A 138 -3.14 0.45 11.82
N TYR A 139 -2.93 -0.09 13.02
CA TYR A 139 -3.93 -0.11 14.09
C TYR A 139 -4.21 1.29 14.68
N HIS A 140 -3.26 2.22 14.59
CA HIS A 140 -3.52 3.63 14.91
C HIS A 140 -4.50 4.31 13.94
N SER A 141 -4.93 3.62 12.87
CA SER A 141 -6.05 4.02 11.98
C SER A 141 -5.93 5.43 11.40
N LEU A 142 -4.70 5.87 11.17
CA LEU A 142 -4.35 7.27 10.88
C LEU A 142 -4.47 7.59 9.38
N GLU A 143 -5.68 7.97 8.96
CA GLU A 143 -6.00 8.36 7.58
C GLU A 143 -5.80 9.86 7.32
N LEU A 144 -5.18 10.24 6.19
CA LEU A 144 -5.03 11.65 5.80
C LEU A 144 -6.37 12.36 5.58
N GLY A 145 -7.38 11.65 5.07
CA GLY A 145 -8.72 12.18 4.80
C GLY A 145 -8.78 13.26 3.71
N VAL A 146 -7.86 13.23 2.73
CA VAL A 146 -7.79 14.22 1.65
C VAL A 146 -8.29 13.60 0.34
N ALA A 147 -9.40 14.10 -0.18
CA ALA A 147 -9.95 13.68 -1.47
C ALA A 147 -9.18 14.31 -2.66
N ASP A 148 -9.11 13.60 -3.79
CA ASP A 148 -8.46 14.07 -5.02
C ASP A 148 -8.95 15.46 -5.46
N THR A 149 -10.24 15.77 -5.26
CA THR A 149 -10.84 17.08 -5.57
C THR A 149 -10.28 18.23 -4.72
N THR A 150 -9.77 17.95 -3.52
CA THR A 150 -9.07 18.90 -2.65
C THR A 150 -7.63 19.10 -3.13
N LEU A 151 -6.97 18.06 -3.66
CA LEU A 151 -5.65 18.18 -4.28
C LEU A 151 -5.73 19.02 -5.56
N TYR A 152 -6.73 18.79 -6.42
CA TYR A 152 -6.92 19.59 -7.63
C TYR A 152 -7.18 21.07 -7.32
N LYS A 153 -7.96 21.38 -6.27
CA LYS A 153 -8.14 22.75 -5.76
C LYS A 153 -6.82 23.35 -5.28
N THR A 154 -6.05 22.59 -4.49
CA THR A 154 -4.77 23.03 -3.93
C THR A 154 -3.75 23.37 -5.02
N ILE A 155 -3.62 22.51 -6.03
CA ILE A 155 -2.72 22.73 -7.19
C ILE A 155 -3.17 23.96 -7.98
N ALA A 156 -4.47 24.05 -8.31
CA ALA A 156 -5.06 25.17 -9.03
C ALA A 156 -4.80 26.51 -8.32
N GLN A 157 -5.15 26.62 -7.03
CA GLN A 157 -4.97 27.82 -6.21
C GLN A 157 -3.49 28.22 -6.09
N THR A 158 -2.60 27.24 -5.89
CA THR A 158 -1.16 27.52 -5.72
C THR A 158 -0.45 27.93 -7.01
N THR A 159 -0.95 27.49 -8.18
CA THR A 159 -0.29 27.69 -9.49
C THR A 159 -1.01 28.66 -10.42
N GLY A 160 -2.17 29.21 -10.01
CA GLY A 160 -2.98 30.12 -10.81
C GLY A 160 -3.73 29.45 -11.97
N ARG A 161 -3.79 28.11 -12.00
CA ARG A 161 -4.46 27.33 -13.06
C ARG A 161 -5.91 27.04 -12.68
N SER A 162 -6.78 26.81 -13.65
CA SER A 162 -8.20 26.47 -13.35
C SER A 162 -8.33 25.02 -12.88
N VAL A 163 -9.28 24.75 -11.97
CA VAL A 163 -9.57 23.38 -11.50
C VAL A 163 -10.04 22.47 -12.64
N ALA A 164 -10.71 23.04 -13.65
CA ALA A 164 -11.09 22.31 -14.86
C ALA A 164 -9.87 21.85 -15.66
N GLN A 165 -8.86 22.71 -15.84
CA GLN A 165 -7.61 22.32 -16.51
C GLN A 165 -6.86 21.25 -15.72
N ILE A 166 -6.71 21.41 -14.39
CA ILE A 166 -6.05 20.38 -13.57
C ILE A 166 -6.75 19.02 -13.67
N LYS A 167 -8.09 18.97 -13.70
CA LYS A 167 -8.83 17.73 -13.93
C LYS A 167 -8.56 17.12 -15.32
N SER A 168 -8.51 17.95 -16.36
CA SER A 168 -8.21 17.52 -17.73
C SER A 168 -6.79 16.93 -17.85
N ASP A 169 -5.80 17.66 -17.31
CA ASP A 169 -4.41 17.22 -17.28
C ASP A 169 -4.23 15.91 -16.50
N VAL A 170 -4.90 15.75 -15.35
CA VAL A 170 -4.82 14.51 -14.55
C VAL A 170 -5.55 13.34 -15.23
N ALA A 171 -6.62 13.59 -15.99
CA ALA A 171 -7.25 12.56 -16.80
C ALA A 171 -6.33 12.09 -17.95
N ALA A 172 -5.59 13.01 -18.58
CA ALA A 172 -4.65 12.70 -19.65
C ALA A 172 -3.35 12.03 -19.17
N ALA A 173 -2.78 12.50 -18.05
CA ALA A 173 -1.55 11.97 -17.47
C ALA A 173 -1.77 10.75 -16.54
N GLY A 174 -3.00 10.52 -16.11
CA GLY A 174 -3.39 9.48 -15.14
C GLY A 174 -2.82 9.66 -13.72
N ASP A 175 -2.09 10.75 -13.43
CA ASP A 175 -1.32 10.96 -12.19
C ASP A 175 -1.36 12.42 -11.71
N VAL A 176 -1.80 12.63 -10.47
CA VAL A 176 -1.88 13.97 -9.85
C VAL A 176 -0.50 14.55 -9.51
N GLY A 177 0.50 13.71 -9.25
CA GLY A 177 1.87 14.15 -8.95
C GLY A 177 2.57 14.74 -10.17
N ILE A 178 2.44 14.08 -11.32
CA ILE A 178 3.05 14.56 -12.58
C ILE A 178 2.49 15.94 -12.95
N VAL A 179 1.16 16.13 -12.85
CA VAL A 179 0.51 17.42 -13.12
C VAL A 179 0.89 18.48 -12.09
N ALA A 180 1.06 18.12 -10.81
CA ALA A 180 1.51 19.04 -9.77
C ALA A 180 2.93 19.56 -10.02
N GLU A 181 3.84 18.68 -10.43
CA GLU A 181 5.23 19.00 -10.78
C GLU A 181 5.32 19.88 -12.03
N GLN A 182 4.62 19.54 -13.12
CA GLN A 182 4.56 20.35 -14.34
C GLN A 182 3.95 21.74 -14.09
N SER A 183 2.93 21.81 -13.22
CA SER A 183 2.33 23.09 -12.81
C SER A 183 3.30 23.91 -11.93
N LYS A 184 4.23 23.25 -11.23
CA LYS A 184 5.28 23.90 -10.41
C LYS A 184 6.46 24.40 -11.23
N SER A 185 6.97 23.64 -12.19
CA SER A 185 8.09 24.06 -13.06
C SER A 185 7.75 25.31 -13.89
N THR A 186 6.46 25.52 -14.17
CA THR A 186 5.93 26.70 -14.88
C THR A 186 5.89 27.96 -14.00
N GLN A 187 5.94 27.84 -12.66
CA GLN A 187 5.74 28.95 -11.72
C GLN A 187 7.05 29.69 -11.38
N ARG A 188 7.16 30.97 -11.75
CA ARG A 188 8.20 31.87 -11.22
C ARG A 188 7.77 32.40 -9.85
N ILE A 189 8.61 32.22 -8.83
CA ILE A 189 8.36 32.68 -7.45
C ILE A 189 9.40 33.74 -7.07
N MET A 190 8.95 34.89 -6.56
CA MET A 190 9.82 36.03 -6.20
C MET A 190 10.69 35.76 -4.96
N PHE A 191 10.20 34.94 -4.02
CA PHE A 191 10.93 34.55 -2.81
C PHE A 191 10.83 33.03 -2.64
N LYS A 192 11.97 32.34 -2.44
CA LYS A 192 11.98 30.88 -2.25
C LYS A 192 11.86 30.54 -0.76
N PRO A 193 10.90 29.69 -0.35
CA PRO A 193 10.88 29.15 1.01
C PRO A 193 12.12 28.30 1.33
N ALA A 194 12.33 28.07 2.63
CA ALA A 194 13.28 27.07 3.11
C ALA A 194 12.98 25.68 2.47
N PRO A 195 14.01 24.84 2.23
CA PRO A 195 13.81 23.49 1.72
C PRO A 195 12.88 22.67 2.61
N LEU A 196 12.14 21.73 2.02
CA LEU A 196 11.43 20.71 2.80
C LEU A 196 12.45 19.71 3.38
N THR A 197 12.12 19.14 4.54
CA THR A 197 12.89 18.08 5.20
C THR A 197 12.00 16.87 5.42
N VAL A 198 12.59 15.66 5.44
CA VAL A 198 11.86 14.39 5.56
C VAL A 198 11.02 14.39 6.84
N ARG A 199 11.61 14.70 8.00
CA ARG A 199 10.88 14.85 9.28
C ARG A 199 9.79 15.93 9.18
N GLY A 200 10.12 17.11 8.66
CA GLY A 200 9.18 18.24 8.55
C GLY A 200 8.01 18.02 7.57
N VAL A 201 8.12 17.10 6.62
CA VAL A 201 7.00 16.63 5.77
C VAL A 201 6.20 15.54 6.49
N PHE A 202 6.87 14.56 7.10
CA PHE A 202 6.23 13.50 7.88
C PHE A 202 5.38 14.06 9.02
N ASP A 203 5.94 14.96 9.84
CA ASP A 203 5.25 15.61 10.95
C ASP A 203 4.01 16.36 10.45
N LYS A 204 4.13 17.16 9.38
CA LYS A 204 2.99 17.88 8.78
C LYS A 204 1.91 16.97 8.23
N LEU A 205 2.27 15.82 7.63
CA LEU A 205 1.29 14.83 7.17
C LEU A 205 0.60 14.14 8.36
N LYS A 206 1.33 13.86 9.44
CA LYS A 206 0.79 13.32 10.70
C LYS A 206 -0.20 14.29 11.35
N GLU A 207 0.15 15.58 11.44
CA GLU A 207 -0.78 16.65 11.86
C GLU A 207 -2.03 16.72 10.96
N ILE A 208 -1.87 16.68 9.63
CA ILE A 208 -2.99 16.71 8.66
C ILE A 208 -3.93 15.53 8.90
N ALA A 209 -3.41 14.32 9.15
CA ALA A 209 -4.23 13.15 9.43
C ALA A 209 -4.96 13.25 10.79
N GLN A 210 -4.30 13.75 11.84
CA GLN A 210 -4.89 13.96 13.17
C GLN A 210 -5.98 15.04 13.23
N MET A 211 -6.05 15.97 12.26
CA MET A 211 -7.07 17.02 12.23
C MET A 211 -8.47 16.51 11.90
N SER A 212 -9.44 16.79 12.78
CA SER A 212 -10.86 16.43 12.65
C SER A 212 -11.81 17.61 12.98
N GLY A 213 -13.12 17.43 12.77
CA GLY A 213 -14.16 18.44 13.02
C GLY A 213 -14.40 19.42 11.85
N GLN A 214 -15.49 20.21 11.91
CA GLN A 214 -15.98 21.01 10.77
C GLN A 214 -14.94 21.95 10.14
N ALA A 215 -14.11 22.62 10.95
CA ALA A 215 -13.11 23.58 10.47
C ALA A 215 -11.76 22.95 10.06
N SER A 216 -11.61 21.62 10.14
CA SER A 216 -10.34 20.95 9.84
C SER A 216 -9.90 21.08 8.38
N MET A 217 -10.84 20.95 7.43
CA MET A 217 -10.50 20.84 6.01
C MET A 217 -9.80 22.08 5.44
N GLY A 218 -10.12 23.28 5.95
CA GLY A 218 -9.37 24.49 5.62
C GLY A 218 -7.91 24.37 6.07
N LYS A 219 -7.70 24.12 7.36
CA LYS A 219 -6.36 23.95 7.95
C LYS A 219 -5.53 22.83 7.30
N LYS A 220 -6.16 21.74 6.86
CA LYS A 220 -5.51 20.70 6.04
C LYS A 220 -5.03 21.26 4.70
N VAL A 221 -5.89 21.98 3.97
CA VAL A 221 -5.52 22.64 2.71
C VAL A 221 -4.39 23.65 2.91
N ASP A 222 -4.45 24.50 3.95
CA ASP A 222 -3.42 25.51 4.23
C ASP A 222 -2.04 24.88 4.47
N LYS A 223 -1.98 23.76 5.24
CA LYS A 223 -0.74 22.99 5.45
C LYS A 223 -0.23 22.34 4.16
N ILE A 224 -1.11 21.80 3.31
CA ILE A 224 -0.73 21.22 2.01
C ILE A 224 -0.21 22.31 1.07
N GLN A 225 -0.90 23.46 0.97
CA GLN A 225 -0.45 24.62 0.20
C GLN A 225 0.93 25.08 0.69
N SER A 226 1.14 25.21 2.01
CA SER A 226 2.43 25.58 2.61
C SER A 226 3.57 24.65 2.18
N MET A 227 3.34 23.33 2.16
CA MET A 227 4.35 22.39 1.67
C MET A 227 4.54 22.50 0.15
N PHE A 228 3.46 22.51 -0.62
CA PHE A 228 3.50 22.55 -2.07
C PHE A 228 4.12 23.85 -2.61
N VAL A 229 3.95 24.97 -1.93
CA VAL A 229 4.63 26.24 -2.25
C VAL A 229 6.16 26.08 -2.16
N ALA A 230 6.66 25.35 -1.16
CA ALA A 230 8.08 25.13 -0.91
C ALA A 230 8.74 24.05 -1.79
N CYS A 231 7.95 23.15 -2.40
CA CYS A 231 8.45 22.04 -3.21
C CYS A 231 9.40 22.48 -4.35
N ARG A 232 10.47 21.70 -4.53
CA ARG A 232 11.50 21.83 -5.57
C ARG A 232 11.59 20.54 -6.39
N PHE A 233 11.80 20.65 -7.70
CA PHE A 233 11.94 19.50 -8.60
C PHE A 233 10.81 18.46 -8.37
N SER A 234 11.16 17.18 -8.27
CA SER A 234 10.22 16.06 -8.10
C SER A 234 9.59 15.94 -6.70
N GLU A 235 9.94 16.78 -5.72
CA GLU A 235 9.23 16.84 -4.41
C GLU A 235 7.71 17.05 -4.60
N ALA A 236 7.32 17.86 -5.58
CA ALA A 236 5.93 18.12 -5.94
C ALA A 236 5.18 16.85 -6.40
N ARG A 237 5.87 15.96 -7.12
CA ARG A 237 5.33 14.70 -7.63
C ARG A 237 5.00 13.75 -6.48
N PHE A 238 5.97 13.53 -5.61
CA PHE A 238 5.83 12.55 -4.53
C PHE A 238 4.95 13.06 -3.38
N LEU A 239 4.97 14.36 -3.04
CA LEU A 239 4.07 14.92 -2.03
C LEU A 239 2.59 14.72 -2.41
N MET A 240 2.22 15.03 -3.66
CA MET A 240 0.82 14.90 -4.12
C MET A 240 0.41 13.45 -4.33
N ARG A 241 1.32 12.57 -4.77
CA ARG A 241 1.08 11.11 -4.80
C ARG A 241 0.88 10.52 -3.41
N SER A 242 1.66 10.96 -2.42
CA SER A 242 1.49 10.56 -1.02
C SER A 242 0.13 10.98 -0.48
N LEU A 243 -0.24 12.24 -0.69
CA LEU A 243 -1.54 12.79 -0.28
C LEU A 243 -2.74 12.11 -0.96
N ALA A 244 -2.57 11.63 -2.21
CA ALA A 244 -3.56 10.84 -2.94
C ALA A 244 -3.58 9.33 -2.56
N GLY A 245 -2.78 8.93 -1.56
CA GLY A 245 -2.66 7.53 -1.11
C GLY A 245 -1.95 6.58 -2.09
N LYS A 246 -1.33 7.09 -3.16
CA LYS A 246 -0.92 6.33 -4.35
C LYS A 246 0.51 6.68 -4.78
N LEU A 247 1.50 6.23 -4.02
CA LEU A 247 2.92 6.59 -4.23
C LEU A 247 3.52 6.07 -5.55
N ARG A 248 2.99 4.96 -6.09
CA ARG A 248 3.23 4.41 -7.45
C ARG A 248 4.66 3.99 -7.83
N ILE A 249 5.66 4.16 -6.97
CA ILE A 249 7.08 3.79 -7.12
C ILE A 249 7.40 2.28 -7.38
N GLY A 250 6.42 1.40 -7.57
CA GLY A 250 6.64 -0.05 -7.76
C GLY A 250 7.20 -0.82 -6.55
N LEU A 251 7.65 -0.12 -5.50
CA LEU A 251 8.29 -0.67 -4.32
C LEU A 251 7.26 -1.03 -3.24
N ALA A 252 7.34 -2.26 -2.72
CA ALA A 252 6.42 -2.81 -1.71
C ALA A 252 7.09 -3.00 -0.33
N GLU A 253 6.29 -3.20 0.72
CA GLU A 253 6.71 -3.38 2.12
C GLU A 253 7.89 -4.35 2.29
N GLN A 254 7.83 -5.52 1.65
CA GLN A 254 8.90 -6.53 1.66
C GLN A 254 10.22 -6.05 1.03
N SER A 255 10.18 -5.09 0.10
CA SER A 255 11.36 -4.47 -0.49
C SER A 255 11.97 -3.39 0.41
N VAL A 256 11.15 -2.65 1.18
CA VAL A 256 11.67 -1.74 2.23
C VAL A 256 12.40 -2.53 3.32
N LEU A 257 11.82 -3.64 3.80
CA LEU A 257 12.49 -4.52 4.77
C LEU A 257 13.83 -5.08 4.25
N GLN A 258 13.90 -5.42 2.96
CA GLN A 258 15.16 -5.83 2.31
C GLN A 258 16.17 -4.68 2.17
N ALA A 259 15.71 -3.45 1.91
CA ALA A 259 16.59 -2.29 1.81
C ALA A 259 17.14 -1.84 3.17
N ILE A 260 16.35 -1.94 4.25
CA ILE A 260 16.81 -1.74 5.63
C ILE A 260 17.88 -2.77 5.98
N ALA A 261 17.64 -4.05 5.69
CA ALA A 261 18.62 -5.12 5.93
C ALA A 261 19.92 -4.90 5.13
N LEU A 262 19.81 -4.57 3.84
CA LEU A 262 20.97 -4.26 3.00
C LEU A 262 21.75 -3.05 3.51
N ALA A 263 21.05 -2.00 3.99
CA ALA A 263 21.68 -0.84 4.59
C ALA A 263 22.46 -1.22 5.87
N CYS A 264 21.85 -1.98 6.78
CA CYS A 264 22.48 -2.43 8.02
C CYS A 264 23.68 -3.35 7.80
N VAL A 265 23.62 -4.27 6.83
CA VAL A 265 24.74 -5.18 6.54
C VAL A 265 25.88 -4.47 5.80
N THR A 266 25.57 -3.51 4.92
CA THR A 266 26.59 -2.73 4.19
C THR A 266 27.26 -1.68 5.09
N THR A 267 26.48 -1.01 5.93
CA THR A 267 26.91 0.07 6.81
C THR A 267 26.28 -0.15 8.20
N PRO A 268 26.95 -0.89 9.09
CA PRO A 268 26.40 -1.25 10.39
C PRO A 268 25.92 -0.04 11.22
N PRO A 269 24.75 -0.13 11.88
CA PRO A 269 24.37 0.83 12.93
C PRO A 269 25.29 0.68 14.15
N CYS A 270 25.03 1.47 15.20
CA CYS A 270 25.79 1.42 16.47
C CYS A 270 27.29 1.76 16.30
N GLN A 271 27.60 2.77 15.48
CA GLN A 271 28.94 3.33 15.29
C GLN A 271 28.93 4.82 15.61
N ASP A 272 29.99 5.31 16.25
CA ASP A 272 30.24 6.75 16.39
C ASP A 272 30.54 7.40 15.02
N PHE A 273 30.34 8.71 14.90
CA PHE A 273 30.68 9.47 13.69
C PHE A 273 32.11 10.03 13.77
N PRO A 274 32.97 9.86 12.73
CA PRO A 274 32.70 9.15 11.48
C PRO A 274 32.81 7.61 11.64
N PRO A 275 31.93 6.83 10.98
CA PRO A 275 31.88 5.37 11.15
C PRO A 275 33.11 4.68 10.54
N GLU A 276 33.75 3.82 11.32
CA GLU A 276 34.88 2.97 10.89
C GLU A 276 34.49 2.06 9.71
N LYS A 277 33.28 1.50 9.75
CA LYS A 277 32.80 0.48 8.81
C LYS A 277 31.70 1.05 7.92
N ILE A 278 32.12 1.84 6.93
CA ILE A 278 31.21 2.54 5.98
C ILE A 278 30.74 1.66 4.80
N ASN A 279 31.52 0.65 4.41
CA ASN A 279 31.15 -0.36 3.42
C ASN A 279 31.80 -1.72 3.72
N VAL A 280 31.06 -2.60 4.39
CA VAL A 280 31.50 -3.96 4.73
C VAL A 280 31.51 -4.90 3.52
N ALA A 281 30.76 -4.58 2.46
CA ALA A 281 30.74 -5.40 1.23
C ALA A 281 32.10 -5.43 0.50
N SER A 282 32.93 -4.40 0.70
CA SER A 282 34.31 -4.35 0.18
C SER A 282 35.35 -5.10 1.04
N THR A 283 34.99 -5.58 2.24
CA THR A 283 35.92 -6.26 3.16
C THR A 283 35.61 -7.74 3.36
N MET A 284 34.55 -8.27 2.73
CA MET A 284 34.09 -9.66 2.86
C MET A 284 33.96 -10.33 1.48
N SER A 285 33.97 -11.66 1.44
CA SER A 285 33.61 -12.39 0.21
C SER A 285 32.12 -12.23 -0.10
N ALA A 286 31.75 -12.31 -1.38
CA ALA A 286 30.37 -12.14 -1.83
C ALA A 286 29.41 -13.14 -1.16
N ASP A 287 29.83 -14.39 -0.98
CA ASP A 287 29.01 -15.43 -0.35
C ASP A 287 28.84 -15.19 1.15
N ALA A 288 29.87 -14.71 1.86
CA ALA A 288 29.77 -14.38 3.27
C ALA A 288 28.89 -13.14 3.51
N PHE A 289 29.01 -12.12 2.63
CA PHE A 289 28.13 -10.95 2.64
C PHE A 289 26.68 -11.34 2.36
N LYS A 290 26.44 -12.19 1.36
CA LYS A 290 25.09 -12.68 1.02
C LYS A 290 24.48 -13.51 2.16
N SER A 291 25.24 -14.43 2.74
CA SER A 291 24.79 -15.25 3.88
C SER A 291 24.34 -14.37 5.06
N ARG A 292 25.15 -13.36 5.41
CA ARG A 292 24.81 -12.37 6.44
C ARG A 292 23.60 -11.50 6.07
N LEU A 293 23.45 -11.13 4.80
CA LEU A 293 22.28 -10.40 4.30
C LEU A 293 21.00 -11.24 4.41
N ASP A 294 21.06 -12.52 4.06
CA ASP A 294 19.93 -13.43 4.17
C ASP A 294 19.57 -13.69 5.66
N GLU A 295 20.56 -13.74 6.57
CA GLU A 295 20.35 -13.80 8.03
C GLU A 295 19.66 -12.52 8.57
N GLU A 296 20.27 -11.35 8.41
CA GLU A 296 19.73 -10.09 8.96
C GLU A 296 18.40 -9.69 8.30
N ALA A 297 18.21 -9.99 7.01
CA ALA A 297 16.94 -9.80 6.32
C ALA A 297 15.88 -10.83 6.71
N LEU A 298 16.24 -11.99 7.27
CA LEU A 298 15.27 -12.92 7.86
C LEU A 298 14.81 -12.40 9.23
N ILE A 299 15.75 -11.98 10.09
CA ILE A 299 15.45 -11.40 11.40
C ILE A 299 14.49 -10.20 11.27
N ILE A 300 14.82 -9.21 10.44
CA ILE A 300 13.98 -8.01 10.22
C ILE A 300 12.58 -8.39 9.73
N LYS A 301 12.45 -9.38 8.84
CA LYS A 301 11.14 -9.82 8.33
C LYS A 301 10.33 -10.53 9.41
N THR A 302 10.92 -11.48 10.14
CA THR A 302 10.23 -12.23 11.20
C THR A 302 9.76 -11.28 12.31
N THR A 303 10.64 -10.38 12.79
CA THR A 303 10.25 -9.37 13.78
C THR A 303 9.16 -8.44 13.28
N TYR A 304 9.22 -7.94 12.04
CA TYR A 304 8.13 -7.10 11.49
C TYR A 304 6.82 -7.89 11.28
N CYS A 305 6.90 -9.19 11.08
CA CYS A 305 5.73 -10.06 10.96
C CYS A 305 5.04 -10.26 12.32
N GLU A 306 5.82 -10.48 13.39
CA GLU A 306 5.36 -10.62 14.79
C GLU A 306 4.90 -9.29 15.40
N CYS A 307 5.64 -8.21 15.13
CA CYS A 307 5.40 -6.85 15.63
C CYS A 307 5.54 -5.84 14.46
N PRO A 308 4.46 -5.57 13.70
CA PRO A 308 4.49 -4.70 12.51
C PRO A 308 4.53 -3.19 12.85
N ASN A 309 5.45 -2.80 13.74
CA ASN A 309 5.61 -1.46 14.26
C ASN A 309 7.04 -0.91 14.04
N TYR A 310 7.18 0.02 13.09
CA TYR A 310 8.47 0.69 12.83
C TYR A 310 8.88 1.66 13.96
N ASP A 311 7.93 2.23 14.71
CA ASP A 311 8.23 3.08 15.88
C ASP A 311 9.01 2.30 16.97
N MET A 312 8.92 0.96 16.99
CA MET A 312 9.70 0.08 17.87
C MET A 312 10.95 -0.50 17.18
N ILE A 313 10.81 -1.00 15.95
CA ILE A 313 11.88 -1.70 15.23
C ILE A 313 13.06 -0.76 14.89
N ILE A 314 12.78 0.45 14.40
CA ILE A 314 13.84 1.35 13.91
C ILE A 314 14.75 1.85 15.06
N PRO A 315 14.24 2.28 16.23
CA PRO A 315 15.10 2.62 17.38
C PRO A 315 15.96 1.46 17.88
N VAL A 316 15.47 0.21 17.88
CA VAL A 316 16.25 -0.96 18.29
C VAL A 316 17.38 -1.24 17.29
N ILE A 317 17.10 -1.18 15.97
CA ILE A 317 18.15 -1.29 14.94
C ILE A 317 19.24 -0.24 15.13
N LEU A 318 18.87 1.02 15.41
CA LEU A 318 19.83 2.11 15.57
C LEU A 318 20.67 2.01 16.85
N ARG A 319 20.10 1.50 17.95
CA ARG A 319 20.74 1.45 19.28
C ARG A 319 21.52 0.17 19.56
N GLU A 320 21.03 -0.97 19.09
CA GLU A 320 21.56 -2.31 19.43
C GLU A 320 21.74 -3.24 18.21
N GLY A 321 21.39 -2.76 17.01
CA GLY A 321 21.54 -3.50 15.77
C GLY A 321 20.47 -4.58 15.54
N VAL A 322 20.53 -5.18 14.35
CA VAL A 322 19.50 -6.11 13.87
C VAL A 322 19.34 -7.34 14.78
N LYS A 323 20.43 -7.87 15.34
CA LYS A 323 20.40 -9.11 16.13
C LYS A 323 19.73 -8.96 17.50
N ALA A 324 19.51 -7.73 17.99
CA ALA A 324 18.75 -7.46 19.21
C ALA A 324 17.22 -7.49 19.00
N LEU A 325 16.74 -7.39 17.74
CA LEU A 325 15.31 -7.26 17.42
C LEU A 325 14.40 -8.33 18.06
N PRO A 326 14.71 -9.64 18.01
CA PRO A 326 13.83 -10.66 18.61
C PRO A 326 13.75 -10.59 20.14
N GLN A 327 14.66 -9.87 20.80
CA GLN A 327 14.67 -9.73 22.25
C GLN A 327 13.72 -8.62 22.71
N HIS A 328 13.65 -7.51 21.97
CA HIS A 328 12.85 -6.30 22.29
C HIS A 328 11.50 -6.23 21.58
N CYS A 329 11.39 -6.70 20.34
CA CYS A 329 10.21 -6.59 19.50
C CYS A 329 9.53 -7.95 19.34
N ARG A 330 8.91 -8.43 20.42
CA ARG A 330 8.19 -9.72 20.46
C ARG A 330 6.71 -9.56 20.13
N LEU A 331 6.04 -10.67 19.88
CA LEU A 331 4.57 -10.74 19.90
C LEU A 331 4.04 -10.37 21.30
N THR A 332 3.18 -9.36 21.37
CA THR A 332 2.61 -8.83 22.61
C THR A 332 1.12 -8.51 22.40
N PRO A 333 0.22 -8.82 23.35
CA PRO A 333 -1.14 -8.31 23.37
C PRO A 333 -1.23 -6.79 23.14
N GLY A 334 -2.27 -6.32 22.46
CA GLY A 334 -2.38 -4.92 22.02
C GLY A 334 -1.55 -4.52 20.79
N ILE A 335 -0.68 -5.39 20.24
CA ILE A 335 -0.02 -5.19 18.94
C ILE A 335 -0.40 -6.32 17.99
N PRO A 336 -1.18 -6.08 16.91
CA PRO A 336 -1.61 -7.14 15.99
C PRO A 336 -0.47 -7.66 15.13
N LEU A 337 -0.42 -8.97 14.92
CA LEU A 337 0.53 -9.64 14.03
C LEU A 337 -0.04 -9.85 12.62
N LYS A 338 0.83 -10.12 11.64
CA LYS A 338 0.43 -10.42 10.26
C LYS A 338 -0.20 -11.83 10.16
N PRO A 339 -1.49 -11.99 9.82
CA PRO A 339 -2.12 -13.31 9.83
C PRO A 339 -1.51 -14.29 8.82
N MET A 340 -1.46 -15.58 9.19
CA MET A 340 -1.09 -16.68 8.29
C MET A 340 -2.10 -16.81 7.14
N LEU A 341 -1.63 -17.05 5.92
CA LEU A 341 -2.46 -17.07 4.71
C LEU A 341 -2.50 -18.45 4.05
N ALA A 342 -3.69 -18.90 3.65
CA ALA A 342 -3.85 -20.18 2.95
C ALA A 342 -3.62 -20.09 1.43
N HIS A 343 -3.08 -21.18 0.86
CA HIS A 343 -2.96 -21.37 -0.59
C HIS A 343 -4.26 -21.93 -1.18
N PRO A 344 -4.77 -21.44 -2.33
CA PRO A 344 -5.90 -22.09 -3.02
C PRO A 344 -5.52 -23.49 -3.52
N THR A 345 -6.46 -24.44 -3.46
CA THR A 345 -6.38 -25.73 -4.16
C THR A 345 -7.54 -25.88 -5.16
N LYS A 346 -7.32 -26.68 -6.20
CA LYS A 346 -8.29 -26.97 -7.26
C LYS A 346 -9.29 -28.10 -6.93
N GLY A 347 -9.02 -28.89 -5.89
CA GLY A 347 -9.89 -29.99 -5.46
C GLY A 347 -9.27 -30.87 -4.38
N VAL A 348 -10.06 -31.83 -3.87
CA VAL A 348 -9.67 -32.75 -2.78
C VAL A 348 -8.40 -33.56 -3.12
N SER A 349 -8.24 -33.97 -4.38
CA SER A 349 -7.07 -34.76 -4.80
C SER A 349 -5.75 -33.99 -4.68
N GLU A 350 -5.74 -32.66 -4.87
CA GLU A 350 -4.53 -31.83 -4.64
C GLU A 350 -4.21 -31.72 -3.14
N VAL A 351 -5.24 -31.68 -2.29
CA VAL A 351 -5.09 -31.67 -0.83
C VAL A 351 -4.41 -32.96 -0.36
N LEU A 352 -4.94 -34.12 -0.76
CA LEU A 352 -4.37 -35.42 -0.39
C LEU A 352 -2.97 -35.63 -0.96
N GLN A 353 -2.71 -35.26 -2.22
CA GLN A 353 -1.37 -35.33 -2.79
C GLN A 353 -0.35 -34.42 -2.07
N ARG A 354 -0.79 -33.31 -1.47
CA ARG A 354 0.07 -32.41 -0.69
C ARG A 354 0.32 -32.89 0.74
N PHE A 355 -0.67 -33.52 1.36
CA PHE A 355 -0.62 -34.00 2.75
C PHE A 355 -0.45 -35.52 2.88
N ASP A 356 -0.02 -36.21 1.83
CA ASP A 356 0.29 -37.64 1.89
C ASP A 356 1.35 -37.94 2.98
N GLY A 357 1.09 -38.96 3.80
CA GLY A 357 1.87 -39.27 4.99
C GLY A 357 1.80 -38.25 6.15
N LEU A 358 1.00 -37.18 6.05
CA LEU A 358 0.88 -36.14 7.10
C LEU A 358 -0.49 -36.16 7.77
N LYS A 359 -0.53 -35.95 9.09
CA LYS A 359 -1.79 -35.68 9.81
C LYS A 359 -2.25 -34.25 9.54
N PHE A 360 -3.49 -34.10 9.08
CA PHE A 360 -4.13 -32.80 8.85
C PHE A 360 -5.51 -32.74 9.50
N THR A 361 -6.03 -31.52 9.65
CA THR A 361 -7.40 -31.23 10.06
C THR A 361 -8.09 -30.42 8.97
N CYS A 362 -9.35 -30.73 8.72
CA CYS A 362 -10.27 -29.94 7.92
C CYS A 362 -11.15 -29.12 8.86
N GLU A 363 -11.19 -27.81 8.66
CA GLU A 363 -12.09 -26.89 9.37
C GLU A 363 -13.05 -26.23 8.38
N TRP A 364 -14.27 -25.89 8.83
CA TRP A 364 -15.19 -25.10 8.01
C TRP A 364 -14.59 -23.73 7.67
N LYS A 365 -14.60 -23.36 6.39
CA LYS A 365 -14.22 -22.01 5.96
C LYS A 365 -15.42 -21.08 6.01
N TYR A 366 -15.65 -20.47 7.16
CA TYR A 366 -16.65 -19.44 7.37
C TYR A 366 -16.53 -18.25 6.38
N ASP A 367 -17.68 -17.61 6.11
CA ASP A 367 -17.86 -16.42 5.25
C ASP A 367 -18.09 -15.19 6.16
N GLY A 368 -17.03 -14.49 6.54
CA GLY A 368 -17.08 -13.46 7.58
C GLY A 368 -15.94 -12.44 7.50
N GLU A 369 -15.63 -11.84 8.65
CA GLU A 369 -14.44 -10.99 8.82
C GLU A 369 -13.48 -11.60 9.85
N ARG A 370 -12.28 -12.00 9.39
CA ARG A 370 -11.20 -12.42 10.29
C ARG A 370 -10.87 -11.35 11.32
N ALA A 371 -11.08 -11.70 12.57
CA ALA A 371 -10.90 -10.87 13.75
C ALA A 371 -9.82 -11.49 14.64
N GLN A 372 -8.70 -10.76 14.80
CA GLN A 372 -7.62 -11.14 15.70
C GLN A 372 -7.89 -10.47 17.05
N ILE A 373 -8.27 -11.26 18.06
CA ILE A 373 -8.73 -10.75 19.37
C ILE A 373 -7.58 -10.84 20.36
N HIS A 374 -7.18 -9.71 20.92
CA HIS A 374 -6.12 -9.59 21.93
C HIS A 374 -6.77 -9.30 23.28
N LEU A 375 -6.35 -10.04 24.32
CA LEU A 375 -6.57 -9.71 25.72
C LEU A 375 -5.20 -9.39 26.33
N SER A 376 -5.06 -8.16 26.85
CA SER A 376 -3.88 -7.69 27.58
C SER A 376 -4.02 -7.94 29.08
N GLU A 377 -2.89 -7.99 29.81
CA GLU A 377 -2.85 -8.32 31.24
C GLU A 377 -3.53 -7.28 32.16
N ASP A 378 -3.79 -6.08 31.64
CA ASP A 378 -4.59 -5.03 32.28
C ASP A 378 -6.11 -5.24 32.12
N GLY A 379 -6.53 -6.27 31.36
CA GLY A 379 -7.92 -6.51 30.98
C GLY A 379 -8.37 -5.78 29.73
N THR A 380 -7.50 -5.02 29.05
CA THR A 380 -7.86 -4.34 27.80
C THR A 380 -8.05 -5.37 26.68
N VAL A 381 -9.22 -5.33 26.03
CA VAL A 381 -9.56 -6.15 24.87
C VAL A 381 -9.47 -5.30 23.60
N SER A 382 -8.75 -5.80 22.60
CA SER A 382 -8.65 -5.19 21.27
C SER A 382 -8.99 -6.19 20.18
N VAL A 383 -9.67 -5.72 19.12
CA VAL A 383 -10.08 -6.55 17.97
C VAL A 383 -9.48 -5.97 16.70
N TYR A 384 -8.58 -6.70 16.04
CA TYR A 384 -7.88 -6.22 14.84
C TYR A 384 -8.32 -6.93 13.57
N SER A 385 -8.37 -6.18 12.46
CA SER A 385 -8.67 -6.71 11.13
C SER A 385 -7.50 -7.53 10.56
N ARG A 386 -7.79 -8.34 9.53
CA ARG A 386 -6.79 -9.01 8.70
C ARG A 386 -5.65 -8.09 8.17
N ASN A 387 -5.92 -6.79 8.05
CA ASN A 387 -4.96 -5.76 7.59
C ASN A 387 -4.29 -4.99 8.74
N GLN A 388 -4.43 -5.45 9.99
CA GLN A 388 -3.94 -4.80 11.21
C GLN A 388 -4.62 -3.45 11.48
N GLU A 389 -5.84 -3.23 10.98
CA GLU A 389 -6.68 -2.06 11.32
C GLU A 389 -7.39 -2.31 12.65
N ASP A 390 -7.63 -1.27 13.46
CA ASP A 390 -8.37 -1.40 14.71
C ASP A 390 -9.89 -1.44 14.45
N ASN A 391 -10.49 -2.57 14.79
CA ASN A 391 -11.92 -2.87 14.69
C ASN A 391 -12.59 -2.92 16.08
N THR A 392 -11.92 -2.54 17.17
CA THR A 392 -12.45 -2.62 18.54
C THR A 392 -13.74 -1.81 18.69
N SER A 393 -13.80 -0.60 18.12
CA SER A 393 -15.02 0.24 18.11
C SER A 393 -16.12 -0.23 17.14
N LYS A 394 -15.85 -1.25 16.32
CA LYS A 394 -16.84 -1.92 15.46
C LYS A 394 -17.52 -3.10 16.17
N TYR A 395 -16.83 -3.72 17.13
CA TYR A 395 -17.26 -4.95 17.82
C TYR A 395 -17.30 -4.82 19.36
N PRO A 396 -18.07 -3.86 19.92
CA PRO A 396 -18.23 -3.74 21.37
C PRO A 396 -18.91 -4.98 21.97
N ASP A 397 -19.79 -5.64 21.22
CA ASP A 397 -20.37 -6.94 21.57
C ASP A 397 -19.31 -8.03 21.77
N ILE A 398 -18.34 -8.18 20.85
CA ILE A 398 -17.25 -9.15 21.02
C ILE A 398 -16.42 -8.80 22.27
N VAL A 399 -16.13 -7.52 22.49
CA VAL A 399 -15.39 -7.02 23.67
C VAL A 399 -16.14 -7.34 24.98
N GLY A 400 -17.42 -6.97 25.09
CA GLY A 400 -18.23 -7.19 26.28
C GLY A 400 -18.56 -8.65 26.56
N ARG A 401 -18.61 -9.49 25.51
CA ARG A 401 -18.88 -10.93 25.62
C ARG A 401 -17.65 -11.78 25.89
N LEU A 402 -16.44 -11.34 25.53
CA LEU A 402 -15.20 -12.13 25.68
C LEU A 402 -15.03 -12.74 27.10
N PRO A 403 -15.28 -12.02 28.21
CA PRO A 403 -15.13 -12.59 29.56
C PRO A 403 -16.00 -13.83 29.84
N SER A 404 -17.05 -14.10 29.04
CA SER A 404 -17.90 -15.29 29.20
C SER A 404 -17.27 -16.59 28.68
N CYS A 405 -16.34 -16.50 27.72
CA CYS A 405 -15.66 -17.67 27.14
C CYS A 405 -14.27 -17.95 27.74
N LEU A 406 -13.72 -17.04 28.56
CA LEU A 406 -12.41 -17.22 29.20
C LEU A 406 -12.43 -18.28 30.31
N GLY A 407 -11.40 -19.13 30.35
CA GLY A 407 -11.06 -19.94 31.51
C GLY A 407 -10.44 -19.11 32.62
N SER A 408 -10.58 -19.56 33.87
CA SER A 408 -10.14 -18.85 35.08
C SER A 408 -8.62 -18.62 35.20
N GLU A 409 -7.83 -19.26 34.34
CA GLU A 409 -6.37 -19.11 34.30
C GLU A 409 -5.90 -18.13 33.22
N VAL A 410 -6.78 -17.68 32.31
CA VAL A 410 -6.42 -16.78 31.21
C VAL A 410 -6.32 -15.33 31.70
N LYS A 411 -5.11 -14.78 31.67
CA LYS A 411 -4.80 -13.37 31.98
C LYS A 411 -4.52 -12.55 30.72
N SER A 412 -3.90 -13.18 29.72
CA SER A 412 -3.60 -12.54 28.44
C SER A 412 -3.59 -13.57 27.31
N CYS A 413 -4.09 -13.20 26.14
CA CYS A 413 -4.15 -14.11 24.99
C CYS A 413 -4.20 -13.36 23.65
N VAL A 414 -3.87 -14.07 22.57
CA VAL A 414 -4.16 -13.64 21.19
C VAL A 414 -4.84 -14.78 20.46
N LEU A 415 -6.11 -14.58 20.10
CA LEU A 415 -6.95 -15.51 19.35
C LEU A 415 -7.00 -15.13 17.87
N ASP A 416 -7.00 -16.13 16.99
CA ASP A 416 -7.28 -15.99 15.57
C ASP A 416 -8.69 -16.55 15.29
N THR A 417 -9.59 -15.69 14.85
CA THR A 417 -11.04 -15.99 14.78
C THR A 417 -11.67 -15.43 13.51
N GLU A 418 -12.81 -15.99 13.10
CA GLU A 418 -13.67 -15.37 12.08
C GLU A 418 -14.96 -14.86 12.75
N ALA A 419 -15.24 -13.57 12.60
CA ALA A 419 -16.49 -12.96 13.04
C ALA A 419 -17.54 -13.10 11.93
N VAL A 420 -18.64 -13.81 12.21
CA VAL A 420 -19.64 -14.21 11.23
C VAL A 420 -21.02 -13.69 11.64
N ALA A 421 -21.82 -13.19 10.68
CA ALA A 421 -23.19 -12.75 10.98
C ALA A 421 -24.08 -13.93 11.38
N TRP A 422 -24.88 -13.75 12.44
CA TRP A 422 -25.66 -14.82 13.06
C TRP A 422 -27.15 -14.48 13.19
N ASP A 423 -27.99 -15.46 12.88
CA ASP A 423 -29.45 -15.40 12.92
C ASP A 423 -29.96 -16.02 14.24
N CYS A 424 -30.14 -15.22 15.30
CA CYS A 424 -30.65 -15.71 16.59
C CYS A 424 -32.07 -16.29 16.55
N VAL A 425 -32.83 -16.08 15.47
CA VAL A 425 -34.19 -16.62 15.32
C VAL A 425 -34.16 -18.00 14.69
N ASN A 426 -33.33 -18.19 13.67
CA ASN A 426 -33.21 -19.45 12.93
C ASN A 426 -31.95 -20.27 13.30
N LYS A 427 -31.20 -19.84 14.33
CA LYS A 427 -29.91 -20.40 14.80
C LYS A 427 -28.98 -20.81 13.66
N ARG A 428 -28.62 -19.87 12.78
CA ARG A 428 -27.80 -20.14 11.58
C ARG A 428 -26.86 -19.00 11.19
N ILE A 429 -25.81 -19.36 10.46
CA ILE A 429 -24.90 -18.45 9.77
C ILE A 429 -25.64 -17.67 8.68
N GLN A 430 -25.42 -16.35 8.62
CA GLN A 430 -25.86 -15.45 7.56
C GLN A 430 -24.68 -15.05 6.65
N PRO A 431 -24.91 -14.79 5.34
CA PRO A 431 -23.83 -14.44 4.41
C PRO A 431 -23.08 -13.15 4.78
N PHE A 432 -21.82 -13.05 4.35
CA PHE A 432 -20.96 -11.87 4.55
C PHE A 432 -21.61 -10.55 4.09
N GLN A 433 -22.49 -10.58 3.08
CA GLN A 433 -23.24 -9.39 2.66
C GLN A 433 -24.03 -8.76 3.82
N VAL A 434 -24.60 -9.55 4.73
CA VAL A 434 -25.33 -9.04 5.90
C VAL A 434 -24.35 -8.45 6.91
N LEU A 435 -23.24 -9.15 7.19
CA LEU A 435 -22.15 -8.63 8.04
C LEU A 435 -21.62 -7.27 7.55
N SER A 436 -21.49 -7.11 6.22
CA SER A 436 -21.00 -5.89 5.59
C SER A 436 -21.90 -4.65 5.79
N THR A 437 -23.16 -4.85 6.20
CA THR A 437 -24.07 -3.74 6.55
C THR A 437 -23.80 -3.14 7.94
N ARG A 438 -22.99 -3.81 8.78
CA ARG A 438 -22.65 -3.37 10.13
C ARG A 438 -21.86 -2.05 10.12
N LYS A 439 -22.19 -1.16 11.06
CA LYS A 439 -21.54 0.15 11.25
C LYS A 439 -20.02 -0.04 11.41
N LYS A 440 -19.21 0.68 10.61
CA LYS A 440 -17.76 0.41 10.47
C LYS A 440 -16.86 0.94 11.60
N LYS A 441 -17.28 1.99 12.30
CA LYS A 441 -16.58 2.62 13.44
C LYS A 441 -17.64 3.14 14.42
N ASP A 442 -17.26 3.31 15.69
CA ASP A 442 -18.05 3.95 16.76
C ASP A 442 -19.44 3.32 16.97
N CYS A 443 -19.50 1.99 17.00
CA CYS A 443 -20.72 1.25 17.31
C CYS A 443 -20.97 1.21 18.83
N LYS A 444 -22.24 1.23 19.23
CA LYS A 444 -22.71 0.95 20.59
C LYS A 444 -23.50 -0.35 20.57
N GLU A 445 -23.52 -1.08 21.68
CA GLU A 445 -24.24 -2.36 21.78
C GLU A 445 -25.74 -2.20 21.47
N ASP A 446 -26.38 -1.13 21.97
CA ASP A 446 -27.79 -0.79 21.69
C ASP A 446 -28.09 -0.54 20.20
N GLU A 447 -27.08 -0.23 19.38
CA GLU A 447 -27.22 0.04 17.94
C GLU A 447 -27.03 -1.22 17.06
N ILE A 448 -26.70 -2.38 17.65
CA ILE A 448 -26.34 -3.61 16.92
C ILE A 448 -27.60 -4.34 16.40
N LYS A 449 -27.88 -4.14 15.10
CA LYS A 449 -28.93 -4.88 14.37
C LYS A 449 -28.49 -6.24 13.84
N VAL A 450 -27.19 -6.41 13.57
CA VAL A 450 -26.61 -7.65 13.02
C VAL A 450 -25.76 -8.29 14.11
N GLN A 451 -26.29 -9.33 14.73
CA GLN A 451 -25.57 -10.13 15.72
C GLN A 451 -24.45 -10.94 15.05
N VAL A 452 -23.43 -11.25 15.83
CA VAL A 452 -22.20 -11.88 15.37
C VAL A 452 -21.81 -13.00 16.32
N CYS A 453 -21.52 -14.16 15.74
CA CYS A 453 -20.89 -15.30 16.39
C CYS A 453 -19.40 -15.36 15.99
N VAL A 454 -18.54 -15.68 16.95
CA VAL A 454 -17.08 -15.73 16.77
C VAL A 454 -16.61 -17.18 16.72
N TYR A 455 -16.04 -17.57 15.57
CA TYR A 455 -15.50 -18.91 15.35
C TYR A 455 -13.99 -18.91 15.59
N MET A 456 -13.57 -19.49 16.71
CA MET A 456 -12.17 -19.54 17.15
C MET A 456 -11.43 -20.71 16.50
N PHE A 457 -10.33 -20.42 15.78
CA PHE A 457 -9.61 -21.43 14.98
C PHE A 457 -8.10 -21.51 15.22
N ASP A 458 -7.51 -20.57 15.98
CA ASP A 458 -6.12 -20.68 16.44
C ASP A 458 -5.87 -19.85 17.72
N LEU A 459 -4.82 -20.21 18.47
CA LEU A 459 -4.36 -19.51 19.67
C LEU A 459 -2.87 -19.22 19.52
N LEU A 460 -2.52 -17.93 19.46
CA LEU A 460 -1.20 -17.45 19.02
C LEU A 460 -0.32 -16.98 20.18
N TYR A 461 -0.94 -16.68 21.33
CA TYR A 461 -0.29 -16.24 22.55
C TYR A 461 -1.18 -16.60 23.75
N LEU A 462 -0.58 -16.98 24.88
CA LEU A 462 -1.27 -17.27 26.14
C LEU A 462 -0.36 -16.96 27.33
N ASN A 463 -0.84 -16.16 28.30
CA ASN A 463 -0.24 -15.96 29.62
C ASN A 463 1.27 -15.69 29.63
N GLY A 464 1.73 -14.78 28.77
CA GLY A 464 3.15 -14.43 28.63
C GLY A 464 3.88 -15.18 27.49
N GLU A 465 3.37 -16.32 27.03
CA GLU A 465 4.06 -17.18 26.05
C GLU A 465 3.51 -17.01 24.61
N PRO A 466 4.38 -16.71 23.61
CA PRO A 466 4.02 -16.74 22.21
C PRO A 466 4.02 -18.18 21.65
N LEU A 467 2.87 -18.64 21.16
CA LEU A 467 2.67 -20.02 20.73
C LEU A 467 2.97 -20.25 19.24
N VAL A 468 3.29 -19.21 18.46
CA VAL A 468 3.44 -19.26 17.00
C VAL A 468 4.46 -20.29 16.48
N GLN A 469 5.47 -20.65 17.27
CA GLN A 469 6.48 -21.66 16.92
C GLN A 469 6.09 -23.09 17.33
N ARG A 470 5.00 -23.29 18.08
CA ARG A 470 4.46 -24.62 18.46
C ARG A 470 3.56 -25.17 17.34
N PRO A 471 3.45 -26.51 17.18
CA PRO A 471 2.57 -27.12 16.17
C PRO A 471 1.08 -26.88 16.47
N LEU A 472 0.24 -26.90 15.44
CA LEU A 472 -1.19 -26.61 15.55
C LEU A 472 -1.91 -27.54 16.54
N VAL A 473 -1.50 -28.81 16.65
CA VAL A 473 -2.08 -29.75 17.63
C VAL A 473 -1.97 -29.24 19.08
N GLU A 474 -0.85 -28.59 19.45
CA GLU A 474 -0.68 -27.98 20.77
C GLU A 474 -1.50 -26.71 20.93
N ARG A 475 -1.47 -25.81 19.93
CA ARG A 475 -2.21 -24.53 19.98
C ARG A 475 -3.72 -24.78 20.08
N ARG A 476 -4.24 -25.72 19.29
CA ARG A 476 -5.65 -26.15 19.30
C ARG A 476 -6.02 -26.89 20.58
N LYS A 477 -5.10 -27.64 21.19
CA LYS A 477 -5.31 -28.24 22.51
C LYS A 477 -5.44 -27.16 23.59
N LEU A 478 -4.48 -26.25 23.68
CA LEU A 478 -4.50 -25.13 24.64
C LEU A 478 -5.75 -24.25 24.47
N LEU A 479 -6.18 -24.00 23.23
CA LEU A 479 -7.44 -23.32 22.91
C LEU A 479 -8.67 -24.03 23.51
N LYS A 480 -8.76 -25.37 23.38
CA LYS A 480 -9.88 -26.16 23.92
C LYS A 480 -9.81 -26.38 25.44
N GLU A 481 -8.64 -26.24 26.06
CA GLU A 481 -8.46 -26.35 27.51
C GLU A 481 -8.71 -25.00 28.24
N ASN A 482 -8.36 -23.88 27.62
CA ASN A 482 -8.39 -22.55 28.26
C ASN A 482 -9.62 -21.70 27.93
N PHE A 483 -10.43 -22.11 26.95
CA PHE A 483 -11.62 -21.37 26.51
C PHE A 483 -12.86 -22.28 26.50
N ARG A 484 -14.03 -21.67 26.60
CA ARG A 484 -15.34 -22.34 26.69
C ARG A 484 -16.24 -21.92 25.55
N GLU A 485 -17.01 -22.85 25.01
CA GLU A 485 -18.03 -22.51 24.03
C GLU A 485 -19.24 -21.87 24.71
N VAL A 486 -19.71 -20.77 24.13
CA VAL A 486 -20.91 -20.04 24.50
C VAL A 486 -21.76 -19.96 23.22
N GLU A 487 -22.84 -20.74 23.17
CA GLU A 487 -23.70 -20.84 21.98
C GLU A 487 -24.10 -19.45 21.46
N GLU A 488 -24.15 -19.30 20.14
CA GLU A 488 -24.45 -18.03 19.43
C GLU A 488 -23.40 -16.91 19.55
N HIS A 489 -22.36 -17.07 20.38
CA HIS A 489 -21.43 -16.00 20.72
C HIS A 489 -19.96 -16.35 20.45
N PHE A 490 -19.45 -17.44 21.03
CA PHE A 490 -18.07 -17.90 20.90
C PHE A 490 -18.06 -19.42 20.81
N VAL A 491 -17.62 -19.97 19.67
CA VAL A 491 -17.51 -21.41 19.45
C VAL A 491 -16.18 -21.74 18.79
N PHE A 492 -15.73 -22.99 18.88
CA PHE A 492 -14.59 -23.44 18.11
C PHE A 492 -14.99 -23.67 16.64
N ALA A 493 -14.03 -23.55 15.72
CA ALA A 493 -14.26 -23.92 14.34
C ALA A 493 -14.59 -25.42 14.23
N THR A 494 -15.68 -25.74 13.52
CA THR A 494 -16.11 -27.12 13.23
C THR A 494 -14.98 -27.84 12.53
N SER A 495 -14.39 -28.87 13.16
CA SER A 495 -13.13 -29.50 12.75
C SER A 495 -13.25 -31.02 12.64
N LEU A 496 -12.79 -31.58 11.52
CA LEU A 496 -12.66 -33.01 11.26
C LEU A 496 -11.19 -33.38 11.04
N ASP A 497 -10.65 -34.28 11.87
CA ASP A 497 -9.31 -34.84 11.70
C ASP A 497 -9.44 -36.16 10.93
N THR A 498 -8.89 -36.21 9.71
CA THR A 498 -9.07 -37.33 8.78
C THR A 498 -7.85 -37.51 7.87
N THR A 499 -7.79 -38.65 7.19
CA THR A 499 -6.80 -38.97 6.14
C THR A 499 -7.45 -39.53 4.86
N THR A 500 -8.79 -39.61 4.78
CA THR A 500 -9.48 -40.25 3.64
C THR A 500 -10.08 -39.21 2.67
N MET A 501 -10.35 -39.62 1.43
CA MET A 501 -10.92 -38.72 0.41
C MET A 501 -12.43 -38.48 0.61
N GLU A 502 -13.13 -39.51 1.05
CA GLU A 502 -14.59 -39.53 1.15
C GLU A 502 -15.06 -38.62 2.29
N GLU A 503 -14.45 -38.76 3.49
CA GLU A 503 -14.73 -37.88 4.64
C GLU A 503 -14.46 -36.40 4.33
N VAL A 504 -13.39 -36.06 3.61
CA VAL A 504 -13.10 -34.67 3.22
C VAL A 504 -14.13 -34.14 2.21
N GLN A 505 -14.66 -34.99 1.33
CA GLN A 505 -15.68 -34.61 0.36
C GLN A 505 -17.05 -34.43 1.01
N ASP A 506 -17.44 -35.33 1.92
CA ASP A 506 -18.70 -35.23 2.67
C ASP A 506 -18.70 -34.00 3.60
N PHE A 507 -17.60 -33.77 4.33
CA PHE A 507 -17.43 -32.60 5.18
C PHE A 507 -17.36 -31.28 4.40
N LEU A 508 -16.83 -31.30 3.16
CA LEU A 508 -16.92 -30.16 2.24
C LEU A 508 -18.38 -29.86 1.89
N GLU A 509 -19.19 -30.88 1.60
CA GLU A 509 -20.61 -30.66 1.35
C GLU A 509 -21.36 -30.21 2.59
N GLU A 510 -21.03 -30.73 3.77
CA GLU A 510 -21.60 -30.31 5.06
C GLU A 510 -21.33 -28.82 5.31
N SER A 511 -20.08 -28.37 5.14
CA SER A 511 -19.72 -26.94 5.32
C SER A 511 -20.54 -26.01 4.39
N VAL A 512 -20.79 -26.43 3.14
CA VAL A 512 -21.58 -25.64 2.18
C VAL A 512 -23.09 -25.71 2.50
N LYS A 513 -23.59 -26.84 3.03
CA LYS A 513 -24.96 -26.93 3.61
C LYS A 513 -25.09 -26.02 4.85
N GLY A 514 -24.00 -25.80 5.58
CA GLY A 514 -23.87 -24.84 6.70
C GLY A 514 -23.55 -23.39 6.32
N ASN A 515 -23.84 -22.95 5.08
CA ASN A 515 -23.57 -21.59 4.57
C ASN A 515 -22.08 -21.13 4.60
N CYS A 516 -21.12 -22.04 4.64
CA CYS A 516 -19.69 -21.71 4.56
C CYS A 516 -19.13 -21.78 3.13
N GLU A 517 -17.99 -21.13 2.87
CA GLU A 517 -17.32 -21.08 1.56
C GLU A 517 -16.71 -22.43 1.10
N GLY A 518 -16.61 -23.41 2.00
CA GLY A 518 -15.88 -24.66 1.81
C GLY A 518 -15.03 -25.01 3.04
N LEU A 519 -13.81 -25.53 2.84
CA LEU A 519 -12.92 -25.98 3.91
C LEU A 519 -11.57 -25.25 3.94
N MET A 520 -11.02 -25.13 5.15
CA MET A 520 -9.62 -24.84 5.44
C MET A 520 -8.94 -26.15 5.84
N VAL A 521 -7.83 -26.53 5.19
CA VAL A 521 -7.10 -27.75 5.51
C VAL A 521 -5.72 -27.40 6.05
N LYS A 522 -5.40 -27.87 7.27
CA LYS A 522 -4.19 -27.49 8.02
C LYS A 522 -3.40 -28.72 8.47
N THR A 523 -2.08 -28.72 8.33
CA THR A 523 -1.18 -29.66 9.04
C THR A 523 -1.36 -29.58 10.56
N LEU A 524 -1.34 -30.72 11.25
CA LEU A 524 -1.48 -30.80 12.72
C LEU A 524 -0.14 -30.89 13.48
N GLU A 525 0.79 -31.72 12.99
CA GLU A 525 2.04 -32.07 13.67
C GLU A 525 3.27 -31.54 12.91
N SER A 526 3.70 -32.23 11.84
CA SER A 526 4.78 -31.79 10.96
C SER A 526 4.40 -30.52 10.19
N ASP A 527 5.34 -29.59 10.00
CA ASP A 527 5.16 -28.29 9.32
C ASP A 527 3.99 -27.43 9.85
N ALA A 528 3.52 -27.70 11.08
CA ALA A 528 2.27 -27.14 11.62
C ALA A 528 2.42 -25.84 12.43
N THR A 529 3.57 -25.16 12.35
CA THR A 529 3.79 -23.86 13.00
C THR A 529 2.96 -22.75 12.33
N TYR A 530 2.76 -21.63 13.04
CA TYR A 530 1.99 -20.51 12.50
C TYR A 530 2.89 -19.63 11.63
N GLU A 531 2.85 -19.84 10.31
CA GLU A 531 3.70 -19.12 9.36
C GLU A 531 3.20 -17.69 9.08
N ILE A 532 3.50 -16.79 10.02
CA ILE A 532 3.16 -15.35 10.03
C ILE A 532 3.44 -14.68 8.67
N ALA A 533 2.47 -13.93 8.15
CA ALA A 533 2.45 -13.24 6.84
C ALA A 533 2.65 -14.09 5.58
N LYS A 534 3.08 -15.35 5.68
CA LYS A 534 3.37 -16.19 4.52
C LYS A 534 2.09 -16.84 3.98
N ARG A 535 2.12 -17.13 2.68
CA ARG A 535 1.19 -18.07 2.03
C ARG A 535 1.90 -19.42 1.87
N SER A 536 1.97 -20.18 2.96
CA SER A 536 2.61 -21.50 2.94
C SER A 536 1.73 -22.56 2.27
N ARG A 537 2.22 -23.79 2.15
CA ARG A 537 1.47 -24.96 1.67
C ARG A 537 1.02 -25.86 2.82
N ASN A 538 0.91 -25.28 4.01
CA ASN A 538 0.59 -25.98 5.27
C ASN A 538 -0.85 -25.66 5.66
N TRP A 539 -1.36 -24.49 5.26
CA TRP A 539 -2.78 -24.15 5.21
C TRP A 539 -3.23 -24.06 3.74
N LEU A 540 -4.18 -24.89 3.36
CA LEU A 540 -4.85 -24.87 2.05
C LEU A 540 -6.31 -24.41 2.23
N LYS A 541 -6.86 -23.77 1.20
CA LYS A 541 -8.30 -23.45 1.14
C LYS A 541 -8.95 -24.16 -0.04
N LEU A 542 -9.94 -24.99 0.26
CA LEU A 542 -10.67 -25.82 -0.68
C LEU A 542 -12.09 -25.25 -0.81
N LYS A 543 -12.45 -24.84 -2.04
CA LYS A 543 -13.81 -24.35 -2.36
C LYS A 543 -14.54 -25.35 -3.24
N LYS A 544 -15.87 -25.37 -3.13
CA LYS A 544 -16.74 -26.10 -4.07
C LYS A 544 -16.62 -25.52 -5.49
N ASP A 545 -16.55 -24.20 -5.59
CA ASP A 545 -16.53 -23.41 -6.83
C ASP A 545 -15.11 -23.33 -7.46
N CYS A 546 -14.29 -24.37 -7.28
CA CYS A 546 -12.98 -24.47 -7.93
C CYS A 546 -12.99 -25.33 -9.20
N LYS A 547 -14.19 -25.70 -9.67
CA LYS A 547 -14.45 -26.07 -11.08
C LYS A 547 -14.56 -24.78 -11.91
N GLU A 548 -14.34 -24.89 -13.21
CA GLU A 548 -14.34 -23.73 -14.12
C GLU A 548 -15.78 -23.31 -14.47
N ASP A 549 -16.39 -22.51 -13.58
CA ASP A 549 -17.63 -21.81 -13.89
C ASP A 549 -17.35 -20.75 -14.98
N GLU A 550 -17.65 -21.09 -16.24
CA GLU A 550 -17.61 -20.16 -17.39
C GLU A 550 -18.66 -19.03 -17.22
N ILE A 551 -18.36 -18.04 -16.39
CA ILE A 551 -19.11 -16.79 -16.37
C ILE A 551 -18.82 -16.06 -17.68
N LYS A 552 -19.73 -16.18 -18.66
CA LYS A 552 -19.67 -15.50 -19.95
C LYS A 552 -19.99 -14.01 -19.79
N VAL A 553 -19.01 -13.28 -19.25
CA VAL A 553 -19.08 -11.82 -19.12
C VAL A 553 -19.02 -11.18 -20.51
N GLN A 554 -20.15 -10.67 -20.99
CA GLN A 554 -20.18 -9.82 -22.18
C GLN A 554 -19.57 -8.45 -21.82
N VAL A 555 -18.26 -8.31 -22.04
CA VAL A 555 -17.55 -7.06 -21.77
C VAL A 555 -17.89 -6.03 -22.85
N CYS A 556 -18.86 -5.15 -22.55
CA CYS A 556 -19.15 -3.97 -23.37
C CYS A 556 -18.02 -2.93 -23.25
N VAL A 557 -16.92 -3.15 -23.97
CA VAL A 557 -15.77 -2.23 -23.99
C VAL A 557 -16.13 -0.96 -24.76
N TYR A 558 -16.40 0.13 -24.03
CA TYR A 558 -16.41 1.48 -24.61
C TYR A 558 -14.97 1.95 -24.87
N MET A 559 -14.38 1.48 -25.97
CA MET A 559 -13.16 2.06 -26.53
C MET A 559 -13.45 3.52 -26.95
N PHE A 560 -12.82 4.47 -26.27
CA PHE A 560 -12.89 5.90 -26.59
C PHE A 560 -11.92 6.28 -27.74
N ASP A 561 -11.82 5.41 -28.75
CA ASP A 561 -11.02 5.68 -29.96
C ASP A 561 -11.81 6.54 -30.95
N LEU A 562 -11.13 7.49 -31.58
CA LEU A 562 -11.73 8.38 -32.57
C LEU A 562 -11.98 7.62 -33.89
N LEU A 563 -13.19 7.09 -34.04
CA LEU A 563 -13.71 6.64 -35.33
C LEU A 563 -13.90 7.83 -36.28
N TYR A 564 -12.85 8.11 -37.05
CA TYR A 564 -12.93 8.84 -38.31
C TYR A 564 -13.54 7.94 -39.38
N LEU A 565 -14.51 8.46 -40.12
CA LEU A 565 -15.10 7.79 -41.29
C LEU A 565 -15.04 8.76 -42.47
N ASN A 566 -14.32 8.38 -43.52
CA ASN A 566 -14.05 9.20 -44.71
C ASN A 566 -13.44 10.59 -44.40
N GLY A 567 -12.53 10.67 -43.42
CA GLY A 567 -11.75 11.88 -43.10
C GLY A 567 -12.41 12.86 -42.13
N GLU A 568 -13.71 12.72 -41.88
CA GLU A 568 -14.48 13.59 -40.97
C GLU A 568 -14.63 12.99 -39.56
N PRO A 569 -14.58 13.81 -38.48
CA PRO A 569 -14.84 13.35 -37.13
C PRO A 569 -16.35 13.24 -36.85
N LEU A 570 -16.81 12.06 -36.42
CA LEU A 570 -18.23 11.72 -36.17
C LEU A 570 -18.99 12.68 -35.22
N VAL A 571 -18.27 13.52 -34.46
CA VAL A 571 -18.77 14.48 -33.48
C VAL A 571 -19.73 15.52 -34.09
N GLN A 572 -19.59 15.89 -35.37
CA GLN A 572 -20.41 16.95 -35.99
C GLN A 572 -21.79 16.48 -36.52
N ARG A 573 -22.03 15.18 -36.69
CA ARG A 573 -23.30 14.67 -37.26
C ARG A 573 -24.46 14.61 -36.24
N PRO A 574 -25.71 14.88 -36.64
CA PRO A 574 -26.89 14.78 -35.77
C PRO A 574 -27.10 13.41 -35.12
N LEU A 575 -27.63 13.40 -33.89
CA LEU A 575 -27.88 12.20 -33.09
C LEU A 575 -28.73 11.12 -33.77
N VAL A 576 -29.59 11.50 -34.73
CA VAL A 576 -30.49 10.58 -35.44
C VAL A 576 -29.75 9.64 -36.39
N GLU A 577 -28.66 10.09 -37.04
CA GLU A 577 -27.88 9.23 -37.93
C GLU A 577 -27.05 8.21 -37.17
N ARG A 578 -26.47 8.60 -36.01
CA ARG A 578 -25.64 7.70 -35.18
C ARG A 578 -26.39 6.47 -34.67
N ARG A 579 -27.73 6.51 -34.67
CA ARG A 579 -28.63 5.44 -34.22
C ARG A 579 -29.03 4.43 -35.31
N LYS A 580 -28.42 4.51 -36.51
CA LYS A 580 -28.58 3.55 -37.61
C LYS A 580 -27.27 2.85 -38.02
N LEU A 581 -26.17 3.15 -37.33
CA LEU A 581 -24.82 2.61 -37.56
C LEU A 581 -24.25 1.91 -36.31
N LEU A 582 -25.12 1.72 -35.31
CA LEU A 582 -24.98 0.95 -34.06
C LEU A 582 -26.26 0.13 -33.90
#